data_AF-M3JTH9-F1
#
_entry.id   AF-M3JTH9-F1
#
_cell.length_a   1.000
_cell.length_b   1.000
_cell.length_c   1.000
_cell.angle_alpha   90.00
_cell.angle_beta   90.00
_cell.angle_gamma   90.00
#
_symmetry.space_group_name_H-M   'P 1'
#
loop_
_entity.id
_entity.type
_entity.pdbx_description
1 polymer ?
#
loop_
_entity_poly.entity_id
_entity_poly.type
_entity_poly.pdbx_seq_one_letter_code
_entity_poly.pdbx_strand_id
1 'polypeptide(L)'
;MSTKILSENPTELELKVAQAFIDLESQADLKAELRPLQFKSIKEIDVAGGKKALAVFVPPPSLQAYRKVQTRLTRELEKKFPDRHVVFLAERRILPKPARKARKQQKRPRSRTLTAVHDKILEDLVFPTEIIGKRVRYLVGGNKIQKVLLDSKDSTAVDYKLDSFQQLYSKLTGKQVVFEIPGENH
;
A
#
# COMPACT_ATOMS: atom_id res chain seq x y z
N MET A 1 27.11 4.89 5.73
CA MET A 1 25.82 4.77 6.45
C MET A 1 24.82 4.11 5.50
N SER A 2 24.11 3.07 5.94
CA SER A 2 23.10 2.42 5.10
C SER A 2 21.98 3.42 4.83
N THR A 3 21.86 3.91 3.60
CA THR A 3 20.71 4.71 3.20
C THR A 3 19.51 3.77 3.10
N LYS A 4 18.49 4.03 3.91
CA LYS A 4 17.20 3.31 3.88
C LYS A 4 16.39 3.59 2.62
N ILE A 5 16.78 4.62 1.88
CA ILE A 5 16.17 5.07 0.64
C ILE A 5 16.99 4.52 -0.54
N LEU A 6 16.28 3.97 -1.52
CA LEU A 6 16.83 3.53 -2.80
C LEU A 6 16.69 4.57 -3.92
N SER A 7 15.91 5.64 -3.71
CA SER A 7 15.79 6.75 -4.68
C SER A 7 17.13 7.50 -4.84
N GLU A 8 17.47 7.84 -6.08
CA GLU A 8 18.67 8.60 -6.43
C GLU A 8 18.61 10.06 -5.96
N ASN A 9 17.41 10.67 -5.95
CA ASN A 9 17.18 12.05 -5.51
C ASN A 9 16.06 12.06 -4.46
N PRO A 10 16.39 11.95 -3.16
CA PRO A 10 15.39 11.84 -2.11
C PRO A 10 14.72 13.18 -1.83
N THR A 11 13.40 13.15 -1.65
CA THR A 11 12.63 14.31 -1.19
C THR A 11 12.78 14.54 0.32
N GLU A 12 12.48 15.74 0.81
CA GLU A 12 12.52 16.04 2.26
C GLU A 12 11.66 15.08 3.09
N LEU A 13 10.51 14.66 2.56
CA LEU A 13 9.63 13.68 3.20
C LEU A 13 10.29 12.30 3.30
N GLU A 14 10.96 11.86 2.24
CA GLU A 14 11.68 10.60 2.22
C GLU A 14 12.85 10.61 3.20
N LEU A 15 13.59 11.72 3.29
CA LEU A 15 14.65 11.91 4.27
C LEU A 15 14.12 11.85 5.71
N LYS A 16 13.00 12.51 6.00
CA LYS A 16 12.35 12.47 7.33
C LYS A 16 11.92 11.05 7.71
N VAL A 17 11.32 10.31 6.78
CA VAL A 17 10.92 8.93 7.04
C VAL A 17 12.15 8.03 7.17
N ALA A 18 13.19 8.20 6.35
CA ALA A 18 14.42 7.42 6.48
C ALA A 18 15.12 7.64 7.81
N GLN A 19 15.17 8.89 8.29
CA GLN A 19 15.66 9.20 9.63
C GLN A 19 14.81 8.48 10.69
N ALA A 20 13.48 8.53 10.55
CA ALA A 20 12.59 7.82 11.46
C ALA A 20 12.86 6.31 11.49
N PHE A 21 13.18 5.67 10.35
CA PHE A 21 13.59 4.27 10.30
C PHE A 21 14.91 4.03 11.04
N ILE A 22 15.93 4.87 10.84
CA ILE A 22 17.24 4.74 11.53
C ILE A 22 17.08 4.87 13.04
N ASP A 23 16.26 5.81 13.50
CA ASP A 23 15.98 5.96 14.92
C ASP A 23 15.27 4.71 15.49
N LEU A 24 14.39 4.06 14.72
CA LEU A 24 13.73 2.82 15.15
C LEU A 24 14.69 1.62 15.16
N GLU A 25 15.72 1.63 14.31
CA GLU A 25 16.80 0.62 14.38
C GLU A 25 17.65 0.71 15.65
N SER A 26 17.66 1.87 16.31
CA SER A 26 18.36 2.01 17.59
C SER A 26 17.70 1.18 18.70
N GLN A 27 16.42 0.82 18.54
CA GLN A 27 15.71 -0.06 19.47
C GLN A 27 16.12 -1.52 19.26
N ALA A 28 16.52 -2.18 20.35
CA ALA A 28 17.11 -3.53 20.32
C ALA A 28 16.20 -4.57 19.63
N ASP A 29 14.89 -4.47 19.83
CA ASP A 29 13.92 -5.47 19.39
C ASP A 29 13.64 -5.45 17.87
N LEU A 30 13.81 -4.30 17.22
CA LEU A 30 13.50 -4.10 15.79
C LEU A 30 14.74 -4.06 14.90
N LYS A 31 15.92 -3.90 15.50
CA LYS A 31 17.19 -3.71 14.79
C LYS A 31 17.51 -4.81 13.77
N ALA A 32 17.31 -6.07 14.13
CA ALA A 32 17.63 -7.20 13.26
C ALA A 32 16.73 -7.25 12.02
N GLU A 33 15.45 -6.92 12.19
CA GLU A 33 14.44 -7.00 11.14
C GLU A 33 14.44 -5.77 10.25
N LEU A 34 14.71 -4.58 10.81
CA LEU A 34 14.72 -3.32 10.07
C LEU A 34 16.00 -3.11 9.25
N ARG A 35 17.16 -3.65 9.68
CA ARG A 35 18.45 -3.51 8.98
C ARG A 35 18.40 -3.80 7.47
N PRO A 36 17.83 -4.92 6.99
CA PRO A 36 17.73 -5.21 5.56
C PRO A 36 16.63 -4.43 4.82
N LEU A 37 15.75 -3.73 5.54
CA LEU A 37 14.63 -3.04 4.92
C LEU A 37 15.06 -1.73 4.28
N GLN A 38 14.61 -1.54 3.06
CA GLN A 38 14.77 -0.32 2.28
C GLN A 38 13.47 -0.04 1.55
N PHE A 39 13.17 1.24 1.33
CA PHE A 39 12.04 1.67 0.53
C PHE A 39 12.54 2.50 -0.67
N LYS A 40 11.71 2.58 -1.71
CA LYS A 40 12.06 3.29 -2.94
C LYS A 40 11.62 4.74 -2.90
N SER A 41 10.33 4.97 -2.72
CA SER A 41 9.76 6.31 -2.73
C SER A 41 8.59 6.43 -1.77
N ILE A 42 8.21 7.66 -1.45
CA ILE A 42 7.03 7.95 -0.64
C ILE A 42 6.13 8.92 -1.38
N LYS A 43 4.83 8.64 -1.37
CA LYS A 43 3.80 9.58 -1.87
C LYS A 43 2.87 9.98 -0.74
N GLU A 44 2.74 11.29 -0.55
CA GLU A 44 1.75 11.89 0.33
C GLU A 44 0.48 12.16 -0.48
N ILE A 45 -0.67 11.74 0.06
CA ILE A 45 -1.98 11.90 -0.56
C ILE A 45 -2.92 12.47 0.51
N ASP A 46 -3.66 13.51 0.16
CA ASP A 46 -4.64 14.09 1.07
C ASP A 46 -5.85 13.16 1.22
N VAL A 47 -6.33 13.01 2.47
CA VAL A 47 -7.50 12.19 2.81
C VAL A 47 -8.66 13.10 3.19
N ALA A 48 -9.90 12.64 3.01
CA ALA A 48 -11.07 13.30 3.59
C ALA A 48 -10.94 13.38 5.12
N GLY A 49 -11.39 14.50 5.70
CA GLY A 49 -11.25 14.75 7.14
C GLY A 49 -9.93 15.41 7.55
N GLY A 50 -9.19 16.00 6.60
CA GLY A 50 -8.01 16.84 6.88
C GLY A 50 -6.74 16.09 7.26
N LYS A 51 -6.81 14.76 7.37
CA LYS A 51 -5.65 13.88 7.55
C LYS A 51 -4.98 13.60 6.20
N LYS A 52 -3.73 13.14 6.24
CA LYS A 52 -2.99 12.74 5.04
C LYS A 52 -2.64 11.27 5.09
N ALA A 53 -2.40 10.65 3.96
CA ALA A 53 -1.93 9.26 3.86
C ALA A 53 -0.54 9.24 3.22
N LEU A 54 0.38 8.51 3.84
CA LEU A 54 1.71 8.23 3.32
C LEU A 54 1.74 6.83 2.72
N ALA A 55 1.80 6.77 1.38
CA ALA A 55 2.10 5.55 0.64
C ALA A 55 3.61 5.35 0.55
N VAL A 56 4.15 4.38 1.28
CA VAL A 56 5.56 3.99 1.22
C VAL A 56 5.73 2.87 0.20
N PHE A 57 6.45 3.14 -0.88
CA PHE A 57 6.72 2.17 -1.94
C PHE A 57 7.94 1.31 -1.61
N VAL A 58 7.71 0.01 -1.52
CA VAL A 58 8.69 -1.00 -1.12
C VAL A 58 9.08 -1.86 -2.34
N PRO A 59 10.36 -2.23 -2.51
CA PRO A 59 10.75 -3.25 -3.47
C PRO A 59 10.01 -4.58 -3.23
N PRO A 60 9.41 -5.21 -4.24
CA PRO A 60 8.67 -6.46 -4.07
C PRO A 60 9.42 -7.60 -3.34
N PRO A 61 10.76 -7.78 -3.48
CA PRO A 61 11.49 -8.79 -2.72
C PRO A 61 11.47 -8.58 -1.20
N SER A 62 11.49 -7.32 -0.75
CA SER A 62 11.51 -6.98 0.68
C SER A 62 10.12 -7.03 1.35
N LEU A 63 9.05 -7.16 0.57
CA LEU A 63 7.68 -7.06 1.07
C LEU A 63 7.35 -8.12 2.13
N GLN A 64 7.85 -9.35 1.98
CA GLN A 64 7.63 -10.39 3.00
C GLN A 64 8.28 -10.03 4.34
N ALA A 65 9.46 -9.39 4.31
CA ALA A 65 10.14 -8.92 5.52
C ALA A 65 9.38 -7.73 6.14
N TYR A 66 8.89 -6.80 5.32
CA TYR A 66 8.03 -5.71 5.80
C TYR A 66 6.77 -6.25 6.50
N ARG A 67 6.08 -7.23 5.90
CA ARG A 67 4.83 -7.80 6.48
C ARG A 67 5.03 -8.39 7.88
N LYS A 68 6.21 -8.94 8.21
CA LYS A 68 6.49 -9.46 9.55
C LYS A 68 6.48 -8.37 10.62
N VAL A 69 6.98 -7.17 10.28
CA VAL A 69 7.16 -6.04 11.22
C VAL A 69 6.08 -4.97 11.07
N GLN A 70 5.26 -5.06 10.01
CA GLN A 70 4.38 -3.98 9.55
C GLN A 70 3.43 -3.46 10.63
N THR A 71 2.87 -4.31 11.49
CA THR A 71 1.97 -3.88 12.58
C THR A 71 2.66 -2.99 13.60
N ARG A 72 3.90 -3.30 13.97
CA ARG A 72 4.71 -2.51 14.92
C ARG A 72 5.24 -1.24 14.24
N LEU A 73 5.78 -1.40 13.04
CA LEU A 73 6.38 -0.31 12.27
C LEU A 73 5.35 0.77 11.89
N THR A 74 4.14 0.39 11.47
CA THR A 74 3.06 1.36 11.19
C THR A 74 2.70 2.16 12.44
N ARG A 75 2.52 1.49 13.59
CA ARG A 75 2.20 2.15 14.86
C ARG A 75 3.27 3.16 15.29
N GLU A 76 4.54 2.81 15.15
CA GLU A 76 5.65 3.69 15.51
C GLU A 76 5.80 4.88 14.55
N LEU A 77 5.61 4.65 13.25
CA LEU A 77 5.63 5.72 12.27
C LEU A 77 4.43 6.66 12.46
N GLU A 78 3.24 6.16 12.76
CA GLU A 78 2.06 6.99 13.03
C GLU A 78 2.19 7.77 14.33
N LYS A 79 2.90 7.24 15.32
CA LYS A 79 3.26 7.99 16.53
C LYS A 79 4.22 9.15 16.23
N LYS A 80 5.19 8.95 15.32
CA LYS A 80 6.15 9.99 14.91
C LYS A 80 5.56 11.01 13.95
N PHE A 81 4.59 10.60 13.14
CA PHE A 81 3.92 11.42 12.14
C PHE A 81 2.42 11.49 12.47
N PRO A 82 2.02 12.33 13.45
CA PRO A 82 0.61 12.53 13.77
C PRO A 82 -0.14 13.06 12.53
N ASP A 83 -1.44 12.79 12.47
CA ASP A 83 -2.35 13.15 11.37
C ASP A 83 -2.01 12.52 10.00
N ARG A 84 -1.10 11.54 9.99
CA ARG A 84 -0.72 10.80 8.78
C ARG A 84 -0.98 9.30 8.94
N HIS A 85 -1.80 8.75 8.03
CA HIS A 85 -1.99 7.31 7.92
C HIS A 85 -0.87 6.69 7.09
N VAL A 86 -0.12 5.76 7.67
CA VAL A 86 1.03 5.14 6.99
C VAL A 86 0.61 3.80 6.39
N VAL A 87 0.88 3.62 5.10
CA VAL A 87 0.56 2.40 4.35
C VAL A 87 1.74 1.96 3.50
N PHE A 88 2.04 0.66 3.53
CA PHE A 88 3.12 0.06 2.75
C PHE A 88 2.58 -0.59 1.47
N LEU A 89 3.17 -0.26 0.33
CA LEU A 89 2.78 -0.78 -0.98
C LEU A 89 3.99 -1.35 -1.70
N ALA A 90 3.87 -2.51 -2.33
CA ALA A 90 4.93 -2.95 -3.24
C ALA A 90 4.88 -2.18 -4.57
N GLU A 91 6.05 -1.70 -4.99
CA GLU A 91 6.22 -1.06 -6.29
C GLU A 91 6.31 -2.12 -7.40
N ARG A 92 5.14 -2.49 -7.95
CA ARG A 92 5.03 -3.50 -9.01
C ARG A 92 5.00 -2.84 -10.38
N ARG A 93 5.83 -3.33 -11.31
CA ARG A 93 5.88 -2.84 -12.69
C ARG A 93 4.73 -3.41 -13.53
N ILE A 94 3.91 -2.53 -14.10
CA ILE A 94 2.89 -2.88 -15.09
C ILE A 94 3.53 -2.81 -16.49
N LEU A 95 3.47 -3.91 -17.25
CA LEU A 95 3.79 -3.89 -18.68
C LEU A 95 2.50 -3.64 -19.48
N PRO A 96 2.51 -2.88 -20.58
CA PRO A 96 1.33 -2.70 -21.40
C PRO A 96 0.92 -3.99 -22.12
N LYS A 97 -0.36 -4.12 -22.50
CA LYS A 97 -0.81 -5.22 -23.37
C LYS A 97 -0.21 -4.98 -24.77
N PRO A 98 0.46 -5.97 -25.37
CA PRO A 98 1.02 -5.79 -26.71
C PRO A 98 -0.11 -5.55 -27.73
N ALA A 99 0.04 -4.52 -28.55
CA ALA A 99 -0.85 -4.24 -29.67
C ALA A 99 -0.60 -5.19 -30.83
N ARG A 100 -1.57 -5.35 -31.75
CA ARG A 100 -1.41 -6.24 -32.93
C ARG A 100 -0.17 -5.89 -33.78
N LYS A 101 0.19 -4.60 -33.88
CA LYS A 101 1.35 -4.09 -34.64
C LYS A 101 2.65 -4.04 -33.83
N ALA A 102 2.63 -4.39 -32.55
CA ALA A 102 3.82 -4.33 -31.71
C ALA A 102 4.79 -5.47 -32.08
N ARG A 103 6.09 -5.18 -32.11
CA ARG A 103 7.12 -6.20 -32.31
C ARG A 103 7.02 -7.24 -31.18
N LYS A 104 7.06 -8.52 -31.54
CA LYS A 104 6.99 -9.63 -30.58
C LYS A 104 8.28 -9.65 -29.74
N GLN A 105 8.18 -9.20 -28.49
CA GLN A 105 9.23 -9.36 -27.47
C GLN A 105 8.96 -10.60 -26.61
N GLN A 106 9.71 -10.77 -25.53
CA GLN A 106 9.43 -11.77 -24.49
C GLN A 106 7.95 -11.72 -24.05
N LYS A 107 7.35 -12.91 -23.86
CA LYS A 107 5.95 -13.04 -23.42
C LYS A 107 5.73 -12.29 -22.10
N ARG A 108 4.72 -11.41 -22.08
CA ARG A 108 4.34 -10.66 -20.87
C ARG A 108 3.88 -11.62 -19.77
N PRO A 109 4.53 -11.65 -18.59
CA PRO A 109 4.10 -12.48 -17.47
C PRO A 109 2.82 -11.96 -16.82
N ARG A 110 1.98 -12.85 -16.28
CA ARG A 110 0.70 -12.50 -15.63
C ARG A 110 0.90 -11.55 -14.44
N SER A 111 1.99 -11.70 -13.69
CA SER A 111 2.34 -10.85 -12.55
C SER A 111 2.57 -9.39 -12.91
N ARG A 112 2.88 -9.08 -14.18
CA ARG A 112 3.06 -7.72 -14.69
C ARG A 112 1.86 -7.22 -15.50
N THR A 113 0.69 -7.82 -15.28
CA THR A 113 -0.56 -7.34 -15.88
C THR A 113 -1.25 -6.30 -15.01
N LEU A 114 -1.95 -5.34 -15.64
CA LEU A 114 -2.64 -4.25 -14.94
C LEU A 114 -3.60 -4.79 -13.86
N THR A 115 -4.42 -5.77 -14.21
CA THR A 115 -5.39 -6.36 -13.29
C THR A 115 -4.71 -7.03 -12.11
N ALA A 116 -3.71 -7.90 -12.35
CA ALA A 116 -3.00 -8.58 -11.28
C ALA A 116 -2.28 -7.61 -10.34
N VAL A 117 -1.68 -6.54 -10.87
CA VAL A 117 -1.03 -5.52 -10.05
C VAL A 117 -2.05 -4.75 -9.21
N HIS A 118 -3.19 -4.36 -9.79
CA HIS A 118 -4.25 -3.67 -9.05
C HIS A 118 -4.85 -4.54 -7.95
N ASP A 119 -4.99 -5.84 -8.18
CA ASP A 119 -5.45 -6.79 -7.16
C ASP A 119 -4.45 -6.90 -6.00
N LYS A 120 -3.15 -6.95 -6.31
CA LYS A 120 -2.10 -6.99 -5.28
C LYS A 120 -1.93 -5.67 -4.53
N ILE A 121 -2.23 -4.53 -5.16
CA ILE A 121 -2.28 -3.24 -4.45
C ILE A 121 -3.40 -3.25 -3.40
N LEU A 122 -4.58 -3.81 -3.72
CA LEU A 122 -5.66 -3.94 -2.73
C LEU A 122 -5.25 -4.82 -1.56
N GLU A 123 -4.61 -5.95 -1.82
CA GLU A 123 -4.12 -6.85 -0.77
C GLU A 123 -3.06 -6.18 0.13
N ASP A 124 -2.18 -5.35 -0.44
CA ASP A 124 -1.17 -4.65 0.35
C ASP A 124 -1.76 -3.52 1.20
N LEU A 125 -2.78 -2.82 0.68
CA LEU A 125 -3.48 -1.75 1.40
C LEU A 125 -4.10 -2.25 2.71
N VAL A 126 -4.76 -3.42 2.66
CA VAL A 126 -5.59 -3.91 3.76
C VAL A 126 -4.85 -4.79 4.76
N PHE A 127 -3.54 -5.01 4.57
CA PHE A 127 -2.75 -5.78 5.53
C PHE A 127 -2.82 -5.12 6.93
N PRO A 128 -3.10 -5.88 8.02
CA PRO A 128 -3.01 -7.34 8.16
C PRO A 128 -4.25 -8.14 7.75
N THR A 129 -5.40 -7.49 7.53
CA THR A 129 -6.65 -8.19 7.19
C THR A 129 -6.58 -8.88 5.83
N GLU A 130 -7.28 -9.99 5.69
CA GLU A 130 -7.42 -10.69 4.42
C GLU A 130 -8.70 -10.29 3.69
N ILE A 131 -8.65 -10.29 2.36
CA ILE A 131 -9.84 -10.06 1.53
C ILE A 131 -10.56 -11.39 1.33
N ILE A 132 -11.75 -11.51 1.91
CA ILE A 132 -12.62 -12.69 1.77
C ILE A 132 -13.30 -12.70 0.39
N GLY A 133 -13.66 -11.53 -0.12
CA GLY A 133 -14.43 -11.44 -1.36
C GLY A 133 -14.30 -10.12 -2.07
N LYS A 134 -14.54 -10.15 -3.38
CA LYS A 134 -14.58 -8.96 -4.23
C LYS A 134 -15.85 -9.02 -5.07
N ARG A 135 -16.64 -7.96 -5.03
CA ARG A 135 -17.84 -7.79 -5.87
C ARG A 135 -17.69 -6.50 -6.66
N VAL A 136 -18.23 -6.46 -7.87
CA VAL A 136 -18.25 -5.24 -8.68
C VAL A 136 -19.70 -4.91 -8.98
N ARG A 137 -20.16 -3.77 -8.49
CA ARG A 137 -21.47 -3.23 -8.81
C ARG A 137 -21.36 -2.36 -10.05
N TYR A 138 -22.18 -2.65 -11.04
CA TYR A 138 -22.37 -1.82 -12.22
C TYR A 138 -23.59 -0.94 -11.97
N LEU A 139 -23.39 0.38 -11.96
CA LEU A 139 -24.46 1.36 -11.80
C LEU A 139 -25.15 1.60 -13.14
N VAL A 140 -26.39 2.07 -13.10
CA VAL A 140 -27.19 2.36 -14.31
C VAL A 140 -26.51 3.40 -15.21
N GLY A 141 -25.73 4.31 -14.63
CA GLY A 141 -24.91 5.30 -15.36
C GLY A 141 -23.57 4.78 -15.91
N GLY A 142 -23.32 3.47 -15.90
CA GLY A 142 -22.08 2.85 -16.42
C GLY A 142 -20.88 2.89 -15.48
N ASN A 143 -20.97 3.66 -14.38
CA ASN A 143 -19.96 3.68 -13.32
C ASN A 143 -19.84 2.31 -12.63
N LYS A 144 -18.62 1.99 -12.18
CA LYS A 144 -18.31 0.73 -11.50
C LYS A 144 -17.79 1.02 -10.10
N ILE A 145 -18.36 0.35 -9.11
CA ILE A 145 -17.89 0.39 -7.73
C ILE A 145 -17.47 -1.02 -7.33
N GLN A 146 -16.23 -1.16 -6.87
CA GLN A 146 -15.72 -2.43 -6.38
C GLN A 146 -15.91 -2.52 -4.86
N LYS A 147 -16.74 -3.45 -4.42
CA LYS A 147 -16.93 -3.78 -3.00
C LYS A 147 -15.92 -4.86 -2.59
N VAL A 148 -15.11 -4.58 -1.58
CA VAL A 148 -14.08 -5.47 -1.05
C VAL A 148 -14.50 -5.90 0.35
N LEU A 149 -14.73 -7.20 0.51
CA LEU A 149 -15.14 -7.80 1.77
C LEU A 149 -13.87 -8.19 2.55
N LEU A 150 -13.70 -7.64 3.75
CA LEU A 150 -12.56 -7.90 4.63
C LEU A 150 -12.91 -8.95 5.68
N ASP A 151 -11.91 -9.64 6.22
CA ASP A 151 -12.11 -10.50 7.40
C ASP A 151 -12.28 -9.67 8.68
N SER A 152 -13.11 -10.19 9.59
CA SER A 152 -13.46 -9.56 10.86
C SER A 152 -12.34 -9.64 11.91
N LYS A 153 -11.44 -10.62 11.82
CA LYS A 153 -10.46 -10.96 12.88
C LYS A 153 -9.51 -9.82 13.26
N ASP A 154 -9.00 -9.09 12.27
CA ASP A 154 -8.03 -8.00 12.48
C ASP A 154 -8.58 -6.62 12.04
N SER A 155 -9.91 -6.51 11.96
CA SER A 155 -10.61 -5.33 11.45
C SER A 155 -10.29 -4.05 12.22
N THR A 156 -10.13 -4.14 13.55
CA THR A 156 -9.86 -2.99 14.44
C THR A 156 -8.58 -2.22 14.08
N ALA A 157 -7.58 -2.88 13.50
CA ALA A 157 -6.33 -2.24 13.09
C ALA A 157 -6.47 -1.42 11.80
N VAL A 158 -7.50 -1.70 11.00
CA VAL A 158 -7.69 -1.17 9.65
C VAL A 158 -8.89 -0.24 9.55
N ASP A 159 -9.89 -0.40 10.42
CA ASP A 159 -11.18 0.30 10.35
C ASP A 159 -11.05 1.83 10.23
N TYR A 160 -10.26 2.45 11.10
CA TYR A 160 -10.04 3.90 11.08
C TYR A 160 -9.26 4.42 9.84
N LYS A 161 -8.76 3.54 8.98
CA LYS A 161 -8.02 3.87 7.74
C LYS A 161 -8.82 3.61 6.47
N LEU A 162 -10.02 3.04 6.55
CA LEU A 162 -10.76 2.58 5.36
C LEU A 162 -10.98 3.70 4.33
N ASP A 163 -11.33 4.90 4.77
CA ASP A 163 -11.51 6.07 3.88
C ASP A 163 -10.19 6.47 3.19
N SER A 164 -9.08 6.39 3.93
CA SER A 164 -7.74 6.63 3.36
C SER A 164 -7.44 5.63 2.25
N PHE A 165 -7.77 4.35 2.45
CA PHE A 165 -7.51 3.30 1.47
C PHE A 165 -8.34 3.48 0.20
N GLN A 166 -9.59 3.91 0.31
CA GLN A 166 -10.45 4.20 -0.84
C GLN A 166 -9.83 5.30 -1.70
N GLN A 167 -9.38 6.39 -1.08
CA GLN A 167 -8.81 7.53 -1.79
C GLN A 167 -7.46 7.20 -2.40
N LEU A 168 -6.62 6.45 -1.66
CA LEU A 168 -5.32 6.01 -2.15
C LEU A 168 -5.47 5.09 -3.36
N TYR A 169 -6.39 4.13 -3.30
CA TYR A 169 -6.67 3.25 -4.42
C TYR A 169 -7.25 4.00 -5.62
N SER A 170 -8.18 4.94 -5.38
CA SER A 170 -8.75 5.80 -6.41
C SER A 170 -7.67 6.67 -7.08
N LYS A 171 -6.77 7.27 -6.30
CA LYS A 171 -5.68 8.11 -6.83
C LYS A 171 -4.66 7.31 -7.64
N LEU A 172 -4.33 6.08 -7.21
CA LEU A 172 -3.36 5.23 -7.92
C LEU A 172 -3.95 4.55 -9.15
N THR A 173 -5.23 4.17 -9.13
CA THR A 173 -5.81 3.29 -10.15
C THR A 173 -6.95 3.91 -10.96
N GLY A 174 -7.53 5.01 -10.48
CA GLY A 174 -8.73 5.64 -11.04
C GLY A 174 -10.02 4.86 -10.79
N LYS A 175 -10.01 3.83 -9.92
CA LYS A 175 -11.17 2.98 -9.64
C LYS A 175 -11.75 3.29 -8.27
N GLN A 176 -13.08 3.31 -8.18
CA GLN A 176 -13.79 3.47 -6.92
C GLN A 176 -13.90 2.12 -6.19
N VAL A 177 -13.53 2.12 -4.92
CA VAL A 177 -13.59 0.96 -4.03
C VAL A 177 -14.33 1.34 -2.75
N VAL A 178 -15.09 0.39 -2.22
CA VAL A 178 -15.74 0.46 -0.90
C VAL A 178 -15.34 -0.80 -0.15
N PHE A 179 -14.93 -0.66 1.11
CA PHE A 179 -14.59 -1.77 1.99
C PHE A 179 -15.79 -2.10 2.90
N GLU A 180 -16.06 -3.38 3.10
CA GLU A 180 -17.15 -3.88 3.94
C GLU A 180 -16.61 -4.99 4.85
N ILE A 181 -16.96 -4.97 6.14
CA ILE A 181 -16.65 -6.02 7.10
C ILE A 181 -17.93 -6.83 7.34
N PRO A 182 -17.97 -8.14 7.06
CA PRO A 182 -19.14 -8.97 7.29
C PRO A 182 -19.56 -8.95 8.77
N GLY A 183 -20.80 -8.54 9.05
CA GLY A 183 -21.35 -8.46 10.41
C GLY A 183 -21.52 -7.03 10.93
N GLU A 184 -20.76 -6.06 10.41
CA GLU A 184 -21.03 -4.64 10.62
C GLU A 184 -21.96 -4.16 9.49
N ASN A 185 -23.26 -4.38 9.69
CA ASN A 185 -24.26 -3.73 8.86
C ASN A 185 -24.36 -2.27 9.31
N HIS A 186 -23.84 -1.35 8.51
CA HIS A 186 -24.33 0.04 8.47
C HIS A 186 -25.51 0.14 7.50
#